data_AF-A0A955CCF7-F1
#
_entry.id   AF-A0A955CCF7-F1
#
_cell.length_a   1.000
_cell.length_b   1.000
_cell.length_c   1.000
_cell.angle_alpha   90.00
_cell.angle_beta   90.00
_cell.angle_gamma   90.00
#
_symmetry.space_group_name_H-M   'P 1'
#
loop_
_entity.id
_entity.type
_entity.pdbx_description
1 polymer ?
#
loop_
_entity_poly.entity_id
_entity_poly.type
_entity_poly.pdbx_seq_one_letter_code
_entity_poly.pdbx_strand_id
1 'polypeptide(L)'
;REVALPVDDILNDAVNLMERYIGHEPEVVERLQSILRNTRDIKQVIQKVGKRMKPGQARPIGAPREQRPLLDGRRVLVADADNSVRVAAHDLLERYGCIVETAHDGAEALCMVRAGRIDFPYDCIIADIRLPDMSGHQFMLRLRDVIGKTPLALMTGFGYDPGHSLVKARQEGLESWAILFKPFRLDQLLDAVERVVGKVEHPEA
;
A
#
# COMPACT_ATOMS: atom_id res chain seq x y z
N ARG A 1 5.01 17.95 -3.10
CA ARG A 1 5.31 16.58 -3.57
C ARG A 1 6.53 15.99 -2.89
N GLU A 2 7.53 16.81 -2.56
CA GLU A 2 8.69 16.44 -1.72
C GLU A 2 8.36 16.21 -0.23
N VAL A 3 7.18 16.63 0.25
CA VAL A 3 6.79 16.60 1.68
C VAL A 3 6.07 15.30 2.09
N ALA A 4 5.63 14.46 1.13
CA ALA A 4 4.90 13.23 1.47
C ALA A 4 5.83 12.09 1.94
N LEU A 5 7.05 12.01 1.40
CA LEU A 5 8.02 11.00 1.77
C LEU A 5 8.52 11.14 3.23
N PRO A 6 8.87 12.35 3.72
CA PRO A 6 9.23 12.53 5.13
C PRO A 6 8.09 12.16 6.11
N VAL A 7 6.83 12.29 5.69
CA VAL A 7 5.67 11.91 6.50
C VAL A 7 5.54 10.39 6.57
N ASP A 8 5.87 9.68 5.48
CA ASP A 8 5.93 8.21 5.47
C ASP A 8 7.08 7.70 6.35
N ASP A 9 8.24 8.35 6.31
CA ASP A 9 9.36 8.01 7.20
C ASP A 9 8.97 8.17 8.68
N ILE A 10 8.26 9.24 9.05
CA ILE A 10 7.77 9.44 10.42
C ILE A 10 6.73 8.37 10.81
N LEU A 11 5.83 7.98 9.90
CA LEU A 11 4.90 6.88 10.15
C LEU A 11 5.67 5.60 10.43
N ASN A 12 6.60 5.27 9.55
CA ASN A 12 7.40 4.05 9.59
C ASN A 12 8.22 3.95 10.87
N ASP A 13 8.91 5.04 11.25
CA ASP A 13 9.69 5.10 12.49
C ASP A 13 8.81 4.93 13.74
N ALA A 14 7.67 5.62 13.81
CA ALA A 14 6.77 5.55 14.96
C ALA A 14 6.08 4.17 15.08
N VAL A 15 5.73 3.56 13.95
CA VAL A 15 5.20 2.20 13.83
C VAL A 15 6.25 1.20 14.34
N ASN A 16 7.49 1.28 13.83
CA ASN A 16 8.60 0.42 14.24
C ASN A 16 8.94 0.56 15.73
N LEU A 17 8.86 1.78 16.27
CA LEU A 17 9.10 2.03 17.69
C LEU A 17 8.02 1.35 18.55
N MET A 18 6.74 1.42 18.16
CA MET A 18 5.66 0.75 18.91
C MET A 18 5.81 -0.77 18.98
N GLU A 19 6.18 -1.44 17.89
CA GLU A 19 6.38 -2.90 17.91
C GLU A 19 7.58 -3.32 18.75
N ARG A 20 8.68 -2.54 18.71
CA ARG A 20 9.94 -2.87 19.40
C ARG A 20 9.96 -2.39 20.85
N TYR A 21 9.03 -1.54 21.27
CA TYR A 21 8.98 -1.01 22.62
C TYR A 21 8.47 -2.08 23.59
N ILE A 22 9.41 -2.86 24.13
CA ILE A 22 9.18 -3.85 25.18
C ILE A 22 9.18 -3.11 26.52
N GLY A 23 8.04 -2.51 26.86
CA GLY A 23 7.82 -1.78 28.11
C GLY A 23 6.44 -1.15 28.08
N HIS A 24 5.45 -1.73 28.74
CA HIS A 24 4.05 -1.31 28.63
C HIS A 24 3.74 -0.04 29.42
N GLU A 25 4.50 1.05 29.25
CA GLU A 25 4.10 2.36 29.76
C GLU A 25 2.94 2.89 28.91
N PRO A 26 1.71 2.98 29.46
CA PRO A 26 0.51 3.32 28.68
C PRO A 26 0.63 4.70 28.01
N GLU A 27 1.33 5.62 28.68
CA GLU A 27 1.52 6.99 28.21
C GLU A 27 2.40 7.05 26.94
N VAL A 28 3.43 6.20 26.83
CA VAL A 28 4.30 6.14 25.64
C VAL A 28 3.55 5.58 24.44
N VAL A 29 2.75 4.54 24.67
CA VAL A 29 1.89 3.94 23.63
C VAL A 29 0.86 4.97 23.13
N GLU A 30 0.21 5.69 24.05
CA GLU A 30 -0.78 6.72 23.70
C GLU A 30 -0.15 7.85 22.89
N ARG A 31 1.05 8.29 23.26
CA ARG A 31 1.82 9.30 22.50
C ARG A 31 2.20 8.80 21.10
N LEU A 32 2.68 7.56 20.97
CA LEU A 32 3.03 7.00 19.66
C LEU A 32 1.80 6.81 18.77
N GLN A 33 0.68 6.35 19.33
CA GLN A 33 -0.60 6.31 18.60
C GLN A 33 -1.06 7.69 18.18
N SER A 34 -0.87 8.71 19.04
CA SER A 34 -1.18 10.09 18.67
C SER A 34 -0.28 10.61 17.55
N ILE A 35 1.01 10.27 17.56
CA ILE A 35 1.93 10.59 16.47
C ILE A 35 1.43 9.95 15.18
N LEU A 36 1.10 8.65 15.18
CA LEU A 36 0.57 7.99 13.97
C LEU A 36 -0.72 8.63 13.45
N ARG A 37 -1.67 8.94 14.33
CA ARG A 37 -2.93 9.61 13.93
C ARG A 37 -2.63 10.97 13.31
N ASN A 38 -1.84 11.81 13.99
CA ASN A 38 -1.50 13.14 13.51
C ASN A 38 -0.75 13.09 12.18
N THR A 39 0.19 12.15 12.02
CA THR A 39 0.96 11.99 10.78
C THR A 39 0.07 11.53 9.62
N ARG A 40 -0.90 10.63 9.87
CA ARG A 40 -1.94 10.26 8.88
C ARG A 40 -2.83 11.45 8.51
N ASP A 41 -3.25 12.25 9.49
CA ASP A 41 -4.08 13.45 9.24
C ASP A 41 -3.31 14.50 8.42
N ILE A 42 -2.04 14.74 8.76
CA ILE A 42 -1.14 15.60 7.98
C ILE A 42 -1.05 15.11 6.54
N LYS A 43 -0.89 13.80 6.33
CA LYS A 43 -0.86 13.21 4.99
C LYS A 43 -2.15 13.48 4.21
N GLN A 44 -3.31 13.28 4.84
CA GLN A 44 -4.62 13.56 4.23
C GLN A 44 -4.80 15.05 3.90
N VAL A 45 -4.38 15.95 4.79
CA VAL A 45 -4.43 17.40 4.57
C VAL A 45 -3.50 17.80 3.43
N ILE A 46 -2.27 17.31 3.40
CA ILE A 46 -1.31 17.55 2.31
C ILE A 46 -1.88 17.06 0.98
N GLN A 47 -2.52 15.89 0.94
CA GLN A 47 -3.19 15.38 -0.26
C GLN A 47 -4.37 16.28 -0.68
N LYS A 48 -5.22 16.69 0.25
CA LYS A 48 -6.38 17.57 -0.01
C LYS A 48 -5.94 18.96 -0.51
N VAL A 49 -4.89 19.52 0.10
CA VAL A 49 -4.27 20.78 -0.30
C VAL A 49 -3.59 20.61 -1.65
N GLY A 50 -2.84 19.53 -1.88
CA GLY A 50 -2.25 19.20 -3.18
C GLY A 50 -3.29 19.04 -4.30
N LYS A 51 -4.48 18.49 -4.00
CA LYS A 51 -5.63 18.45 -4.93
C LYS A 51 -6.17 19.85 -5.23
N ARG A 52 -6.15 20.80 -4.27
CA ARG A 52 -6.61 22.20 -4.43
C ARG A 52 -5.56 23.17 -5.00
N MET A 53 -4.28 22.91 -4.77
CA MET A 53 -3.16 23.80 -5.09
C MET A 53 -2.56 23.56 -6.46
N LYS A 54 -2.99 22.56 -7.25
CA LYS A 54 -2.56 22.44 -8.65
C LYS A 54 -2.88 23.74 -9.38
N PRO A 55 -1.90 24.62 -9.69
CA PRO A 55 -2.12 25.65 -10.69
C PRO A 55 -2.30 24.88 -12.00
N GLY A 56 -3.08 25.42 -12.93
CA GLY A 56 -3.23 24.86 -14.27
C GLY A 56 -1.85 24.69 -14.91
N GLN A 57 -1.27 23.49 -14.80
CA GLN A 57 -0.19 23.08 -15.69
C GLN A 57 -0.82 23.01 -17.07
N ALA A 58 -0.37 23.88 -17.97
CA ALA A 58 -0.72 23.84 -19.37
C ALA A 58 -0.59 22.40 -19.86
N ARG A 59 -1.74 21.81 -20.17
CA ARG A 59 -1.92 20.39 -20.41
C ARG A 59 -2.29 20.24 -21.88
N PRO A 60 -1.81 19.21 -22.61
CA PRO A 60 -2.29 18.94 -23.94
C PRO A 60 -3.81 18.78 -23.88
N ILE A 61 -4.52 19.65 -24.59
CA ILE A 61 -5.97 19.57 -24.80
C ILE A 61 -6.18 18.28 -25.60
N GLY A 62 -6.76 17.23 -24.99
CA GLY A 62 -7.28 16.10 -25.77
C GLY A 62 -7.16 14.68 -25.21
N ALA A 63 -6.45 14.42 -24.10
CA ALA A 63 -6.48 13.09 -23.48
C ALA A 63 -7.53 13.04 -22.36
N PRO A 64 -8.63 12.27 -22.50
CA PRO A 64 -9.52 12.00 -21.39
C PRO A 64 -8.69 11.44 -20.23
N ARG A 65 -8.88 11.97 -19.01
CA ARG A 65 -8.58 11.13 -17.84
C ARG A 65 -9.51 9.93 -18.00
N GLU A 66 -8.98 8.71 -18.13
CA GLU A 66 -9.76 7.55 -17.73
C GLU A 66 -10.11 7.80 -16.27
N GLN A 67 -11.35 8.23 -16.03
CA GLN A 67 -11.86 8.43 -14.69
C GLN A 67 -12.01 7.02 -14.12
N ARG A 68 -11.26 6.73 -13.07
CA ARG A 68 -11.29 5.48 -12.32
C ARG A 68 -11.93 5.79 -10.96
N PRO A 69 -13.25 6.06 -10.90
CA PRO A 69 -13.90 6.57 -9.69
C PRO A 69 -13.79 5.59 -8.51
N LEU A 70 -13.62 4.29 -8.77
CA LEU A 70 -13.41 3.27 -7.74
C LEU A 70 -12.11 3.47 -6.96
N LEU A 71 -11.14 4.20 -7.51
CA LEU A 71 -9.82 4.44 -6.91
C LEU A 71 -9.75 5.71 -6.05
N ASP A 72 -10.63 6.69 -6.26
CA ASP A 72 -10.52 7.95 -5.53
C ASP A 72 -10.79 7.74 -4.04
N GLY A 73 -9.87 8.20 -3.19
CA GLY A 73 -9.94 8.04 -1.74
C GLY A 73 -9.52 6.67 -1.20
N ARG A 74 -9.22 5.68 -2.05
CA ARG A 74 -8.80 4.35 -1.60
C ARG A 74 -7.42 4.36 -0.96
N ARG A 75 -7.29 3.67 0.18
CA ARG A 75 -6.02 3.51 0.89
C ARG A 75 -5.25 2.32 0.34
N VAL A 76 -4.08 2.59 -0.23
CA VAL A 76 -3.23 1.57 -0.84
C VAL A 76 -1.89 1.51 -0.11
N LEU A 77 -1.47 0.33 0.30
CA LEU A 77 -0.12 0.08 0.83
C LEU A 77 0.74 -0.56 -0.25
N VAL A 78 1.93 -0.03 -0.52
CA VAL A 78 2.90 -0.59 -1.48
C VAL A 78 4.17 -1.04 -0.74
N ALA A 79 4.45 -2.34 -0.74
CA ALA A 79 5.64 -2.93 -0.12
C ALA A 79 6.63 -3.42 -1.18
N ASP A 80 7.84 -2.85 -1.19
CA ASP A 80 8.90 -3.19 -2.15
C ASP A 80 10.27 -2.80 -1.58
N ALA A 81 11.34 -3.54 -1.88
CA ALA A 81 12.69 -3.15 -1.48
C ALA A 81 13.21 -1.96 -2.31
N ASP A 82 12.82 -1.85 -3.58
CA ASP A 82 13.29 -0.82 -4.49
C ASP A 82 12.53 0.50 -4.29
N ASN A 83 13.26 1.53 -3.85
CA ASN A 83 12.72 2.87 -3.65
C ASN A 83 12.11 3.46 -4.92
N SER A 84 12.70 3.19 -6.08
CA SER A 84 12.21 3.70 -7.36
C SER A 84 10.83 3.12 -7.69
N VAL A 85 10.60 1.84 -7.34
CA VAL A 85 9.30 1.18 -7.53
C VAL A 85 8.26 1.77 -6.58
N ARG A 86 8.59 1.95 -5.29
CA ARG A 86 7.68 2.56 -4.31
C ARG A 86 7.27 3.97 -4.71
N VAL A 87 8.25 4.82 -5.07
CA VAL A 87 8.00 6.20 -5.51
C VAL A 87 7.15 6.23 -6.78
N ALA A 88 7.46 5.40 -7.77
CA ALA A 88 6.69 5.35 -9.02
C ALA A 88 5.24 4.90 -8.79
N ALA A 89 5.03 3.86 -7.97
CA ALA A 89 3.68 3.38 -7.63
C ALA A 89 2.89 4.43 -6.85
N HIS A 90 3.52 5.10 -5.88
CA HIS A 90 2.93 6.20 -5.12
C HIS A 90 2.47 7.33 -6.03
N ASP A 91 3.39 7.88 -6.83
CA ASP A 91 3.12 8.99 -7.74
C ASP A 91 2.02 8.68 -8.75
N LEU A 92 1.92 7.42 -9.14
CA LEU A 92 0.95 6.96 -10.11
C LEU A 92 -0.44 6.84 -9.49
N LEU A 93 -0.57 6.09 -8.41
CA LEU A 93 -1.86 5.87 -7.74
C LEU A 93 -2.42 7.18 -7.13
N GLU A 94 -1.56 8.07 -6.63
CA GLU A 94 -1.97 9.40 -6.15
C GLU A 94 -2.62 10.24 -7.28
N ARG A 95 -2.15 10.13 -8.54
CA ARG A 95 -2.75 10.85 -9.68
C ARG A 95 -4.20 10.45 -9.95
N TYR A 96 -4.58 9.24 -9.54
CA TYR A 96 -5.93 8.68 -9.64
C TYR A 96 -6.74 8.85 -8.34
N GLY A 97 -6.17 9.50 -7.32
CA GLY A 97 -6.89 9.92 -6.13
C GLY A 97 -6.72 9.01 -4.91
N CYS A 98 -5.95 7.92 -5.04
CA CYS A 98 -5.63 7.03 -3.93
C CYS A 98 -4.81 7.74 -2.83
N ILE A 99 -4.94 7.24 -1.61
CA ILE A 99 -4.12 7.58 -0.45
C ILE A 99 -3.07 6.48 -0.32
N VAL A 100 -1.85 6.72 -0.78
CA VAL A 100 -0.83 5.67 -0.90
C VAL A 100 0.21 5.78 0.21
N GLU A 101 0.43 4.71 0.96
CA GLU A 101 1.53 4.53 1.93
C GLU A 101 2.50 3.48 1.40
N THR A 102 3.78 3.54 1.79
CA THR A 102 4.81 2.63 1.27
C THR A 102 5.68 2.03 2.36
N ALA A 103 6.09 0.78 2.18
CA ALA A 103 6.97 0.04 3.08
C ALA A 103 8.15 -0.59 2.31
N HIS A 104 9.31 -0.63 2.94
CA HIS A 104 10.57 -1.17 2.43
C HIS A 104 10.66 -2.70 2.55
N ASP A 105 9.99 -3.26 3.55
CA ASP A 105 9.98 -4.70 3.83
C ASP A 105 8.60 -5.19 4.32
N GLY A 106 8.48 -6.51 4.52
CA GLY A 106 7.21 -7.12 4.91
C GLY A 106 6.87 -6.90 6.37
N ALA A 107 7.86 -6.81 7.27
CA ALA A 107 7.64 -6.53 8.69
C ALA A 107 7.03 -5.14 8.90
N GLU A 108 7.59 -4.12 8.25
CA GLU A 108 7.07 -2.75 8.26
C GLU A 108 5.65 -2.70 7.71
N ALA A 109 5.41 -3.31 6.55
CA ALA A 109 4.08 -3.38 5.95
C ALA A 109 3.05 -4.06 6.87
N LEU A 110 3.42 -5.18 7.52
CA LEU A 110 2.56 -5.86 8.49
C LEU A 110 2.24 -4.97 9.69
N CYS A 111 3.22 -4.22 10.18
CA CYS A 111 3.00 -3.34 11.32
C CYS A 111 2.07 -2.18 10.96
N MET A 112 2.23 -1.59 9.78
CA MET A 112 1.33 -0.54 9.29
C MET A 112 -0.11 -1.05 9.16
N VAL A 113 -0.29 -2.27 8.66
CA VAL A 113 -1.60 -2.95 8.60
C VAL A 113 -2.19 -3.17 9.99
N ARG A 114 -1.41 -3.67 10.96
CA ARG A 114 -1.87 -3.84 12.36
C ARG A 114 -2.32 -2.52 12.98
N ALA A 115 -1.51 -1.46 12.82
CA ALA A 115 -1.78 -0.14 13.39
C ALA A 115 -2.94 0.60 12.71
N GLY A 116 -3.28 0.23 11.46
CA GLY A 116 -4.40 0.79 10.72
C GLY A 116 -5.69 -0.03 10.83
N ARG A 117 -5.62 -1.30 11.24
CA ARG A 117 -6.70 -2.29 11.02
C ARG A 117 -8.12 -1.88 11.42
N ILE A 118 -8.29 -1.03 12.45
CA ILE A 118 -9.60 -0.58 12.94
C ILE A 118 -10.01 0.74 12.29
N ASP A 119 -9.20 1.79 12.47
CA ASP A 119 -9.59 3.15 12.10
C ASP A 119 -9.24 3.51 10.64
N PHE A 120 -8.22 2.84 10.09
CA PHE A 120 -7.65 3.12 8.77
C PHE A 120 -7.23 1.81 8.09
N PRO A 121 -8.18 0.93 7.73
CA PRO A 121 -7.86 -0.26 6.96
C PRO A 121 -7.33 0.12 5.57
N TYR A 122 -6.58 -0.78 4.94
CA TYR A 122 -6.19 -0.62 3.54
C TYR A 122 -7.22 -1.31 2.65
N ASP A 123 -7.64 -0.63 1.59
CA ASP A 123 -8.51 -1.20 0.56
C ASP A 123 -7.73 -2.08 -0.43
N CYS A 124 -6.41 -1.86 -0.53
CA CYS A 124 -5.51 -2.65 -1.37
C CYS A 124 -4.09 -2.65 -0.79
N ILE A 125 -3.42 -3.79 -0.86
CA ILE A 125 -2.01 -3.99 -0.53
C ILE A 125 -1.34 -4.54 -1.78
N ILE A 126 -0.24 -3.93 -2.20
CA ILE A 126 0.58 -4.38 -3.33
C ILE A 126 1.95 -4.70 -2.77
N ALA A 127 2.43 -5.93 -2.92
CA ALA A 127 3.71 -6.34 -2.34
C ALA A 127 4.60 -7.09 -3.34
N ASP A 128 5.92 -6.87 -3.30
CA ASP A 128 6.85 -7.72 -4.04
C ASP A 128 6.76 -9.17 -3.56
N ILE A 129 6.87 -10.13 -4.48
CA ILE A 129 7.01 -11.55 -4.14
C ILE A 129 8.29 -11.85 -3.35
N ARG A 130 9.29 -10.97 -3.42
CA ARG A 130 10.53 -11.05 -2.65
C ARG A 130 10.78 -9.74 -1.91
N LEU A 131 10.32 -9.70 -0.67
CA LEU A 131 10.71 -8.65 0.28
C LEU A 131 12.04 -9.05 0.94
N PRO A 132 12.79 -8.08 1.52
CA PRO A 132 14.08 -8.36 2.14
C PRO A 132 14.04 -9.41 3.27
N ASP A 133 12.90 -9.52 3.95
CA ASP A 133 12.73 -10.29 5.18
C ASP A 133 11.77 -11.49 5.05
N MET A 134 10.95 -11.55 4.00
CA MET A 134 10.03 -12.67 3.75
C MET A 134 9.60 -12.77 2.28
N SER A 135 9.07 -13.93 1.90
CA SER A 135 8.44 -14.09 0.59
C SER A 135 7.03 -13.54 0.56
N GLY A 136 6.52 -13.17 -0.62
CA GLY A 136 5.15 -12.69 -0.81
C GLY A 136 4.09 -13.70 -0.35
N HIS A 137 4.37 -15.00 -0.45
CA HIS A 137 3.52 -16.05 0.12
C HIS A 137 3.47 -15.99 1.64
N GLN A 138 4.63 -15.88 2.30
CA GLN A 138 4.70 -15.74 3.76
C GLN A 138 4.03 -14.44 4.22
N PHE A 139 4.23 -13.35 3.49
CA PHE A 139 3.58 -12.07 3.75
C PHE A 139 2.06 -12.17 3.65
N MET A 140 1.53 -12.84 2.62
CA MET A 140 0.09 -13.07 2.47
C MET A 140 -0.50 -13.86 3.63
N LEU A 141 0.16 -14.95 4.06
CA LEU A 141 -0.31 -15.74 5.21
C LEU A 141 -0.32 -14.90 6.49
N ARG A 142 0.74 -14.12 6.74
CA ARG A 142 0.81 -13.24 7.91
C ARG A 142 -0.25 -12.15 7.87
N LEU A 143 -0.53 -11.55 6.70
CA LEU A 143 -1.63 -10.61 6.54
C LEU A 143 -2.98 -11.25 6.86
N ARG A 144 -3.20 -12.49 6.43
CA ARG A 144 -4.43 -13.24 6.72
C ARG A 144 -4.64 -13.42 8.22
N ASP A 145 -3.57 -13.64 8.98
CA ASP A 145 -3.64 -13.72 10.44
C ASP A 145 -3.98 -12.38 11.11
N VAL A 146 -3.65 -11.24 10.48
CA VAL A 146 -3.94 -9.90 11.05
C VAL A 146 -5.34 -9.42 10.73
N ILE A 147 -5.78 -9.56 9.48
CA ILE A 147 -7.00 -8.91 8.95
C ILE A 147 -7.98 -9.89 8.29
N GLY A 148 -7.70 -11.19 8.30
CA GLY A 148 -8.55 -12.20 7.67
C GLY A 148 -8.46 -12.13 6.15
N LYS A 149 -9.48 -11.58 5.47
CA LYS A 149 -9.47 -11.48 4.00
C LYS A 149 -8.45 -10.43 3.56
N THR A 150 -7.45 -10.83 2.80
CA THR A 150 -6.33 -9.98 2.39
C THR A 150 -6.60 -9.32 1.04
N PRO A 151 -6.75 -7.98 0.96
CA PRO A 151 -6.88 -7.29 -0.32
C PRO A 151 -5.50 -7.15 -0.97
N LEU A 152 -4.92 -8.26 -1.42
CA LEU A 152 -3.52 -8.34 -1.84
C LEU A 152 -3.38 -8.51 -3.35
N ALA A 153 -2.49 -7.72 -3.94
CA ALA A 153 -1.85 -8.00 -5.22
C ALA A 153 -0.34 -8.24 -5.01
N LEU A 154 0.22 -9.24 -5.68
CA LEU A 154 1.66 -9.48 -5.67
C LEU A 154 2.30 -8.96 -6.94
N MET A 155 3.46 -8.31 -6.81
CA MET A 155 4.27 -7.89 -7.95
C MET A 155 5.54 -8.73 -8.05
N THR A 156 5.92 -9.12 -9.26
CA THR A 156 7.09 -9.95 -9.52
C THR A 156 7.91 -9.39 -10.67
N GLY A 157 9.23 -9.35 -10.51
CA GLY A 157 10.15 -9.11 -11.63
C GLY A 157 10.34 -10.35 -12.51
N PHE A 158 11.10 -10.19 -13.59
CA PHE A 158 11.69 -11.32 -14.31
C PHE A 158 12.75 -11.96 -13.43
N GLY A 159 12.51 -13.19 -12.98
CA GLY A 159 13.50 -13.88 -12.15
C GLY A 159 13.04 -15.20 -11.57
N TYR A 160 14.04 -15.93 -11.12
CA TYR A 160 13.94 -17.21 -10.43
C TYR A 160 13.19 -17.05 -9.09
N ASP A 161 12.05 -17.75 -8.92
CA ASP A 161 11.31 -17.89 -7.66
C ASP A 161 11.58 -19.29 -7.06
N PRO A 162 12.75 -19.53 -6.44
CA PRO A 162 13.10 -20.85 -5.90
C PRO A 162 12.11 -21.34 -4.85
N GLY A 163 11.46 -20.41 -4.16
CA GLY A 163 10.48 -20.69 -3.12
C GLY A 163 9.10 -21.07 -3.64
N HIS A 164 8.87 -20.97 -4.95
CA HIS A 164 7.55 -21.10 -5.60
C HIS A 164 6.48 -20.25 -4.90
N SER A 165 6.85 -19.05 -4.46
CA SER A 165 5.99 -18.11 -3.72
C SER A 165 4.71 -17.82 -4.48
N LEU A 166 4.77 -17.62 -5.81
CA LEU A 166 3.57 -17.40 -6.62
C LEU A 166 2.68 -18.62 -6.69
N VAL A 167 3.25 -19.82 -6.86
CA VAL A 167 2.48 -21.07 -6.92
C VAL A 167 1.77 -21.31 -5.59
N LYS A 168 2.49 -21.17 -4.48
CA LYS A 168 1.92 -21.33 -3.14
C LYS A 168 0.85 -20.29 -2.85
N ALA A 169 1.08 -19.02 -3.20
CA ALA A 169 0.09 -17.97 -3.02
C ALA A 169 -1.21 -18.27 -3.81
N ARG A 170 -1.10 -18.82 -5.03
CA ARG A 170 -2.25 -19.24 -5.83
C ARG A 170 -3.00 -20.43 -5.22
N GLN A 171 -2.29 -21.42 -4.68
CA GLN A 171 -2.90 -22.55 -3.97
C GLN A 171 -3.68 -22.10 -2.73
N GLU A 172 -3.22 -21.02 -2.11
CA GLU A 172 -3.87 -20.34 -1.00
C GLU A 172 -4.96 -19.35 -1.42
N GLY A 173 -5.35 -19.32 -2.70
CA GLY A 173 -6.47 -18.54 -3.21
C GLY A 173 -6.12 -17.18 -3.84
N LEU A 174 -4.83 -16.87 -4.03
CA LEU A 174 -4.45 -15.68 -4.80
C LEU A 174 -4.82 -15.86 -6.28
N GLU A 175 -5.63 -14.94 -6.77
CA GLU A 175 -6.08 -14.97 -8.16
C GLU A 175 -4.98 -14.59 -9.14
N SER A 176 -4.99 -15.18 -10.34
CA SER A 176 -3.96 -14.91 -11.35
C SER A 176 -3.92 -13.44 -11.79
N TRP A 177 -5.06 -12.74 -11.76
CA TRP A 177 -5.14 -11.31 -12.10
C TRP A 177 -4.55 -10.40 -11.02
N ALA A 178 -4.40 -10.90 -9.78
CA ALA A 178 -3.77 -10.17 -8.67
C ALA A 178 -2.24 -10.33 -8.69
N ILE A 179 -1.67 -10.85 -9.78
CA ILE A 179 -0.23 -10.99 -9.99
C ILE A 179 0.20 -10.00 -11.09
N LEU A 180 1.06 -9.06 -10.72
CA LEU A 180 1.61 -8.02 -11.58
C LEU A 180 3.05 -8.36 -11.97
N PHE A 181 3.37 -8.31 -13.26
CA PHE A 181 4.72 -8.60 -13.76
C PHE A 181 5.46 -7.29 -14.08
N LYS A 182 6.58 -7.03 -13.41
CA LYS A 182 7.43 -5.87 -13.64
C LYS A 182 8.27 -6.07 -14.93
N PRO A 183 8.40 -5.05 -15.79
CA PRO A 183 7.66 -3.80 -15.74
C PRO A 183 6.21 -4.02 -16.17
N PHE A 184 5.25 -3.58 -15.34
CA PHE A 184 3.82 -3.65 -15.67
C PHE A 184 3.37 -2.33 -16.28
N ARG A 185 2.36 -2.40 -17.15
CA ARG A 185 1.74 -1.21 -17.71
C ARG A 185 0.86 -0.52 -16.65
N LEU A 186 0.61 0.76 -16.87
CA LEU A 186 -0.27 1.58 -16.04
C LEU A 186 -1.66 0.94 -15.86
N ASP A 187 -2.30 0.54 -16.94
CA ASP A 187 -3.63 -0.06 -16.94
C ASP A 187 -3.66 -1.37 -16.13
N GLN A 188 -2.61 -2.19 -16.20
CA GLN A 188 -2.51 -3.42 -15.41
C GLN A 188 -2.49 -3.16 -13.90
N LEU A 189 -1.74 -2.14 -13.45
CA LEU A 189 -1.72 -1.76 -12.04
C LEU A 189 -3.09 -1.25 -11.61
N LEU A 190 -3.70 -0.35 -12.38
CA LEU A 190 -4.99 0.25 -12.03
C LEU A 190 -6.10 -0.81 -11.99
N ASP A 191 -6.16 -1.69 -12.99
CA ASP A 191 -7.15 -2.77 -13.07
C ASP A 191 -6.99 -3.75 -11.90
N ALA A 192 -5.76 -4.07 -11.50
CA ALA A 192 -5.52 -4.92 -10.33
C ALA A 192 -6.00 -4.25 -9.05
N VAL A 193 -5.68 -2.98 -8.83
CA VAL A 193 -6.15 -2.24 -7.64
C VAL A 193 -7.67 -2.13 -7.63
N GLU A 194 -8.30 -1.77 -8.75
CA GLU A 194 -9.77 -1.68 -8.84
C GLU A 194 -10.46 -3.01 -8.54
N ARG A 195 -9.92 -4.12 -9.04
CA ARG A 195 -10.48 -5.46 -8.77
C ARG A 195 -10.28 -5.89 -7.32
N VAL A 196 -9.12 -5.59 -6.74
CA VAL A 196 -8.88 -5.85 -5.30
C VAL A 196 -9.90 -5.06 -4.48
N VAL A 197 -10.02 -3.76 -4.71
CA VAL A 197 -10.97 -2.87 -4.03
C VAL A 197 -12.41 -3.38 -4.22
N GLY A 198 -12.80 -3.73 -5.44
CA GLY A 198 -14.15 -4.24 -5.74
C GLY A 198 -14.50 -5.55 -5.03
N LYS A 199 -13.53 -6.46 -4.84
CA LYS A 199 -13.73 -7.70 -4.05
C LYS A 199 -13.80 -7.47 -2.53
N VAL A 200 -13.30 -6.34 -2.04
CA VAL A 200 -13.49 -5.93 -0.63
C VAL A 200 -14.92 -5.44 -0.44
N GLU A 201 -15.43 -4.64 -1.38
CA GLU A 201 -16.79 -4.09 -1.30
C GLU A 201 -17.89 -5.13 -1.59
N HIS A 202 -17.61 -6.09 -2.48
CA HIS A 202 -18.54 -7.15 -2.87
C HIS A 202 -17.89 -8.54 -2.73
N PRO A 203 -17.98 -9.17 -1.54
CA PRO A 203 -17.30 -10.43 -1.26
C PRO A 203 -17.84 -11.65 -2.03
N GLU A 204 -19.06 -11.57 -2.58
CA GLU A 204 -19.84 -12.70 -3.13
C GLU A 204 -20.06 -12.64 -4.66
N ALA A 205 -19.40 -11.72 -5.37
CA ALA A 205 -19.50 -11.56 -6.83
C ALA A 205 -18.37 -12.26 -7.61
#